data_AF-A0A482WD55-F1
#
_entry.id   AF-A0A482WD55-F1
#
_cell.length_a   1.000
_cell.length_b   1.000
_cell.length_c   1.000
_cell.angle_alpha   90.00
_cell.angle_beta   90.00
_cell.angle_gamma   90.00
#
_symmetry.space_group_name_H-M   'P 1'
#
loop_
_entity.id
_entity.type
_entity.pdbx_description
1 polymer ?
#
loop_
_entity_poly.entity_id
_entity_poly.type
_entity_poly.pdbx_seq_one_letter_code
_entity_poly.pdbx_strand_id
1 'polypeptide(L)'
;MTEFGNVALTEERDEREGGNVTLKLPALTTAMKLNEAALIQEVIETVPVKDVELIVSNLSEQYVHRLLIIIASALDSSRHFEYYLIWAQNLITLHGPKISNRKSTSHLLALEKSLVRKYEQISKM
;
A
#
# COMPACT_ATOMS: atom_id res chain seq x y z
N MET A 1 15.36 17.39 38.84
CA MET A 1 15.67 16.01 39.26
C MET A 1 14.40 15.22 39.01
N THR A 2 13.94 15.06 37.77
CA THR A 2 14.40 14.10 36.75
C THR A 2 14.42 12.67 37.27
N GLU A 3 13.40 11.90 36.90
CA GLU A 3 13.53 10.48 36.56
C GLU A 3 12.29 10.03 35.76
N PHE A 4 12.34 10.30 34.45
CA PHE A 4 11.56 9.54 33.48
C PHE A 4 12.29 8.20 33.28
N GLY A 5 11.75 7.14 33.88
CA GLY A 5 12.14 5.77 33.57
C GLY A 5 11.67 5.40 32.17
N ASN A 6 12.46 5.78 31.15
CA ASN A 6 12.36 5.21 29.82
C ASN A 6 12.82 3.75 29.91
N VAL A 7 11.85 2.84 30.05
CA VAL A 7 12.04 1.44 29.64
C VAL A 7 12.08 1.45 28.12
N ALA A 8 13.29 1.58 27.59
CA ALA A 8 13.59 1.32 26.21
C ALA A 8 13.28 -0.15 25.94
N LEU A 9 12.11 -0.41 25.36
CA LEU A 9 11.88 -1.63 24.60
C LEU A 9 12.83 -1.53 23.41
N THR A 10 13.98 -2.16 23.54
CA THR A 10 14.85 -2.51 22.42
C THR A 10 14.05 -3.46 21.53
N GLU A 11 13.31 -2.90 20.57
CA GLU A 11 12.90 -3.64 19.38
C GLU A 11 14.20 -4.06 18.69
N GLU A 12 14.59 -5.33 18.87
CA GLU A 12 15.55 -6.00 18.00
C GLU A 12 14.94 -6.04 16.59
N ARG A 13 15.10 -4.96 15.83
CA ARG A 13 14.81 -4.92 14.40
C ARG A 13 15.99 -5.54 13.67
N ASP A 14 15.74 -6.73 13.16
CA ASP A 14 16.66 -7.56 12.38
C ASP A 14 17.36 -6.72 11.28
N GLU A 15 18.69 -6.62 11.35
CA GLU A 15 19.53 -5.73 10.52
C GLU A 15 19.52 -6.08 9.02
N ARG A 16 18.84 -7.15 8.63
CA ARG A 16 18.81 -7.66 7.23
C ARG A 16 17.73 -7.02 6.36
N GLU A 17 16.74 -6.33 6.93
CA GLU A 17 15.67 -5.69 6.15
C GLU A 17 15.96 -4.21 5.84
N GLY A 18 16.74 -3.53 6.68
CA GLY A 18 16.98 -2.09 6.58
C GLY A 18 17.66 -1.65 5.28
N GLY A 19 18.56 -2.47 4.72
CA GLY A 19 19.41 -2.06 3.58
C GLY A 19 18.67 -1.87 2.25
N ASN A 20 17.56 -2.57 2.02
CA ASN A 20 16.80 -2.49 0.75
C ASN A 20 15.55 -1.58 0.89
N VAL A 21 15.01 -1.45 2.10
CA VAL A 21 13.83 -0.64 2.40
C VAL A 21 14.15 0.86 2.32
N THR A 22 15.37 1.26 2.71
CA THR A 22 15.83 2.65 2.63
C THR A 22 15.77 3.23 1.21
N LEU A 23 15.85 2.41 0.16
CA LEU A 23 15.78 2.89 -1.23
C LEU A 23 14.36 2.91 -1.80
N LYS A 24 13.49 1.97 -1.39
CA LYS A 24 12.15 1.79 -1.97
C LYS A 24 11.17 2.89 -1.57
N LEU A 25 11.16 3.28 -0.30
CA LEU A 25 10.27 4.35 0.19
C LEU A 25 10.58 5.72 -0.46
N PRO A 26 11.86 6.14 -0.60
CA PRO A 26 12.20 7.35 -1.34
C PRO A 26 11.84 7.28 -2.82
N ALA A 27 12.02 6.13 -3.48
CA ALA A 27 11.66 5.95 -4.88
C ALA A 27 10.15 6.11 -5.08
N LEU A 28 9.33 5.43 -4.26
CA LEU A 28 7.87 5.54 -4.32
C LEU A 28 7.42 6.97 -3.98
N THR A 29 8.00 7.59 -2.96
CA THR A 29 7.69 8.98 -2.60
C THR A 29 8.02 9.94 -3.74
N THR A 30 9.13 9.74 -4.42
CA THR A 30 9.54 10.56 -5.57
C THR A 30 8.59 10.37 -6.74
N ALA A 31 8.22 9.13 -7.06
CA ALA A 31 7.23 8.85 -8.10
C ALA A 31 5.86 9.48 -7.80
N MET A 32 5.44 9.42 -6.53
CA MET A 32 4.19 10.03 -6.07
C MET A 32 4.20 11.56 -6.18
N LYS A 33 5.37 12.20 -5.99
CA LYS A 33 5.56 13.65 -6.20
C LYS A 33 5.50 14.04 -7.68
N LEU A 34 5.99 13.18 -8.58
CA LEU A 34 5.92 13.39 -10.03
C LEU A 34 4.50 13.23 -10.59
N ASN A 35 3.58 12.63 -9.84
CA ASN A 35 2.16 12.56 -10.16
C ASN A 35 1.85 11.73 -11.43
N GLU A 36 2.75 10.84 -11.84
CA GLU A 36 2.59 9.98 -13.03
C GLU A 36 2.16 8.56 -12.63
N ALA A 37 0.98 8.12 -13.08
CA ALA A 37 0.43 6.82 -12.68
C ALA A 37 1.29 5.64 -13.16
N ALA A 38 1.81 5.71 -14.38
CA ALA A 38 2.66 4.65 -14.95
C ALA A 38 3.97 4.49 -14.15
N LEU A 39 4.61 5.60 -13.76
CA LEU A 39 5.83 5.59 -12.97
C LEU A 39 5.59 5.03 -11.56
N ILE A 40 4.49 5.43 -10.92
CA ILE A 40 4.12 4.88 -9.60
C ILE A 40 3.88 3.37 -9.71
N GLN A 41 3.20 2.93 -10.77
CA GLN A 41 2.95 1.52 -11.03
C GLN A 41 4.24 0.73 -11.25
N GLU A 42 5.17 1.26 -12.04
CA GLU A 42 6.49 0.65 -12.25
C GLU A 42 7.25 0.49 -10.93
N VAL A 43 7.28 1.55 -10.11
CA VAL A 43 7.98 1.50 -8.82
C VAL A 43 7.34 0.47 -7.88
N ILE A 44 6.01 0.41 -7.76
CA ILE A 44 5.39 -0.60 -6.89
C ILE A 44 5.61 -2.01 -7.42
N GLU A 45 5.73 -2.24 -8.72
CA GLU A 45 5.98 -3.58 -9.27
C GLU A 45 7.41 -4.07 -9.01
N THR A 46 8.35 -3.18 -8.66
CA THR A 46 9.70 -3.57 -8.18
C THR A 46 9.72 -4.04 -6.72
N VAL A 47 8.63 -3.84 -5.97
CA VAL A 47 8.55 -4.17 -4.55
C VAL A 47 8.25 -5.66 -4.36
N PRO A 48 9.10 -6.42 -3.65
CA PRO A 48 8.77 -7.78 -3.22
C PRO A 48 7.56 -7.80 -2.30
N VAL A 49 6.69 -8.80 -2.43
CA VAL A 49 5.46 -8.96 -1.62
C VAL A 49 5.71 -8.83 -0.12
N LYS A 50 6.81 -9.40 0.39
CA LYS A 50 7.21 -9.33 1.81
C LYS A 50 7.46 -7.90 2.33
N ASP A 51 7.81 -6.96 1.45
CA ASP A 51 8.14 -5.59 1.82
C ASP A 51 6.91 -4.66 1.72
N VAL A 52 5.78 -5.15 1.20
CA VAL A 52 4.57 -4.34 0.95
C VAL A 52 4.00 -3.76 2.24
N GLU A 53 3.84 -4.59 3.29
CA GLU A 53 3.31 -4.16 4.58
C GLU A 53 4.17 -3.04 5.20
N LEU A 54 5.49 -3.23 5.16
CA LEU A 54 6.44 -2.26 5.66
C LEU A 54 6.38 -0.94 4.88
N ILE A 55 6.27 -0.98 3.55
CA ILE A 55 6.12 0.24 2.75
C ILE A 55 4.81 0.94 3.11
N VAL A 56 3.69 0.20 3.13
CA VAL A 56 2.36 0.77 3.39
C VAL A 56 2.28 1.40 4.79
N SER A 57 2.85 0.77 5.81
CA SER A 57 2.85 1.30 7.19
C SER A 57 3.58 2.64 7.32
N ASN A 58 4.54 2.94 6.44
CA ASN A 58 5.32 4.16 6.43
C ASN A 58 4.80 5.24 5.46
N LEU A 59 3.69 4.99 4.75
CA LEU A 59 3.09 5.98 3.84
C LEU A 59 2.27 7.02 4.61
N SER A 60 2.35 8.28 4.15
CA SER A 60 1.45 9.35 4.59
C SER A 60 0.06 9.22 3.93
N GLU A 61 -0.98 9.73 4.59
CA GLU A 61 -2.38 9.59 4.14
C GLU A 61 -2.63 10.11 2.72
N GLN A 62 -1.98 11.21 2.33
CA GLN A 62 -2.07 11.76 0.98
C GLN A 62 -1.62 10.77 -0.10
N TYR A 63 -0.61 9.94 0.21
CA TYR A 63 -0.09 8.94 -0.71
C TYR A 63 -0.94 7.68 -0.70
N VAL A 64 -1.50 7.31 0.44
CA VAL A 64 -2.44 6.18 0.56
C VAL A 64 -3.64 6.34 -0.38
N HIS A 65 -4.28 7.52 -0.38
CA HIS A 65 -5.43 7.77 -1.26
C HIS A 65 -5.09 7.61 -2.75
N ARG A 66 -3.94 8.16 -3.15
CA ARG A 66 -3.49 8.06 -4.53
C ARG A 66 -3.16 6.63 -4.92
N LEU A 67 -2.50 5.90 -4.04
CA LEU A 67 -2.12 4.52 -4.31
C LEU A 67 -3.35 3.64 -4.43
N LEU A 68 -4.38 3.84 -3.60
CA LEU A 68 -5.66 3.13 -3.71
C LEU A 68 -6.31 3.29 -5.10
N ILE A 69 -6.26 4.48 -5.70
CA ILE A 69 -6.81 4.71 -7.04
C ILE A 69 -6.04 3.89 -8.09
N ILE A 70 -4.71 3.90 -8.01
CA ILE A 70 -3.84 3.17 -8.95
C ILE A 70 -4.04 1.66 -8.80
N ILE A 71 -4.08 1.15 -7.56
CA ILE A 71 -4.31 -0.26 -7.25
C ILE A 71 -5.70 -0.71 -7.73
N ALA A 72 -6.75 0.09 -7.52
CA ALA A 72 -8.09 -0.24 -8.01
C ALA A 72 -8.12 -0.34 -9.55
N SER A 73 -7.47 0.58 -10.26
CA SER A 73 -7.35 0.53 -11.72
C SER A 73 -6.55 -0.70 -12.20
N ALA A 74 -5.48 -1.05 -11.48
CA ALA A 74 -4.64 -2.20 -11.81
C ALA A 74 -5.33 -3.54 -11.54
N LEU A 75 -6.19 -3.65 -10.51
CA LEU A 75 -6.97 -4.87 -10.23
C LEU A 75 -7.95 -5.22 -11.36
N ASP A 76 -8.54 -4.21 -11.99
CA ASP A 76 -9.46 -4.39 -13.12
C ASP A 76 -8.71 -4.81 -14.42
N SER A 77 -7.51 -4.27 -14.64
CA SER A 77 -6.81 -4.34 -15.94
C SER A 77 -5.63 -5.31 -15.99
N SER A 78 -5.00 -5.62 -14.85
CA SER A 78 -3.78 -6.42 -14.80
C SER A 78 -4.06 -7.92 -14.68
N ARG A 79 -3.10 -8.70 -15.19
CA ARG A 79 -3.02 -10.16 -15.01
C ARG A 79 -2.44 -10.56 -13.65
N HIS A 80 -1.70 -9.68 -12.98
CA HIS A 80 -1.05 -9.93 -11.69
C HIS A 80 -2.00 -9.67 -10.52
N PHE A 81 -3.19 -10.29 -10.57
CA PHE A 81 -4.30 -9.97 -9.68
C PHE A 81 -3.96 -10.14 -8.19
N GLU A 82 -3.38 -11.28 -7.81
CA GLU A 82 -2.97 -11.57 -6.44
C GLU A 82 -2.00 -10.52 -5.88
N TYR A 83 -1.09 -10.02 -6.71
CA TYR A 83 -0.13 -9.00 -6.30
C TYR A 83 -0.84 -7.70 -5.87
N TYR A 84 -1.73 -7.17 -6.70
CA TYR A 84 -2.47 -5.95 -6.35
C TYR A 84 -3.51 -6.18 -5.25
N LEU A 85 -4.00 -7.41 -5.07
CA LEU A 85 -4.85 -7.77 -3.93
C LEU A 85 -4.10 -7.60 -2.61
N ILE A 86 -2.86 -8.07 -2.54
CA ILE A 86 -2.03 -7.93 -1.35
C ILE A 86 -1.80 -6.45 -1.02
N TRP A 87 -1.53 -5.62 -2.03
CA TRP A 87 -1.43 -4.17 -1.86
C TRP A 87 -2.74 -3.56 -1.33
N ALA A 88 -3.87 -3.91 -1.94
CA ALA A 88 -5.18 -3.40 -1.54
C ALA A 88 -5.52 -3.80 -0.09
N GLN A 89 -5.29 -5.06 0.27
CA GLN A 89 -5.50 -5.57 1.62
C GLN A 89 -4.65 -4.79 2.63
N ASN A 90 -3.34 -4.66 2.40
CA ASN A 90 -2.46 -3.92 3.30
C ASN A 90 -2.87 -2.45 3.47
N LEU A 91 -3.23 -1.77 2.37
CA LEU A 91 -3.70 -0.39 2.40
C LEU A 91 -4.97 -0.23 3.23
N ILE A 92 -5.93 -1.14 3.09
CA ILE A 92 -7.19 -1.08 3.84
C ILE A 92 -6.98 -1.48 5.30
N THR A 93 -6.21 -2.53 5.57
CA THR A 93 -6.00 -3.01 6.95
C THR A 93 -5.25 -1.98 7.79
N LEU A 94 -4.20 -1.35 7.24
CA LEU A 94 -3.37 -0.41 7.99
C LEU A 94 -3.95 1.01 8.04
N HIS A 95 -4.62 1.47 6.97
CA HIS A 95 -5.12 2.85 6.89
C HIS A 95 -6.63 2.98 6.90
N GLY A 96 -7.38 1.87 6.82
CA GLY A 96 -8.85 1.83 6.80
C GLY A 96 -9.52 2.67 7.89
N PRO A 97 -9.10 2.60 9.17
CA PRO A 97 -9.68 3.43 10.24
C PRO A 97 -9.52 4.94 10.00
N LYS A 98 -8.46 5.35 9.30
CA LYS A 98 -8.15 6.76 8.99
C LYS A 98 -8.78 7.23 7.67
N ILE A 99 -9.15 6.28 6.81
CA ILE A 99 -9.77 6.50 5.49
C ILE A 99 -11.23 6.96 5.58
N SER A 100 -11.83 7.10 6.77
CA SER A 100 -13.22 7.51 6.98
C SER A 100 -13.53 8.99 6.63
N ASN A 101 -13.46 9.32 5.33
CA ASN A 101 -13.90 10.57 4.73
C ASN A 101 -14.72 10.24 3.46
N ARG A 102 -15.72 11.06 3.10
CA ARG A 102 -16.63 10.84 1.95
C ARG A 102 -15.94 10.65 0.60
N LYS A 103 -14.72 11.17 0.41
CA LYS A 103 -13.95 10.94 -0.83
C LYS A 103 -13.31 9.56 -0.88
N SER A 104 -13.01 8.97 0.26
CA SER A 104 -12.35 7.67 0.35
C SER A 104 -13.34 6.52 0.27
N THR A 105 -14.58 6.72 0.70
CA THR A 105 -15.66 5.73 0.54
C THR A 105 -15.91 5.40 -0.93
N SER A 106 -15.82 6.36 -1.85
CA SER A 106 -15.92 6.10 -3.29
C SER A 106 -14.77 5.25 -3.84
N HIS A 107 -13.55 5.38 -3.29
CA HIS A 107 -12.42 4.54 -3.69
C HIS A 107 -12.56 3.11 -3.16
N LEU A 108 -13.06 2.94 -1.93
CA LEU A 108 -13.37 1.62 -1.36
C LEU A 108 -14.48 0.92 -2.15
N LEU A 109 -15.53 1.63 -2.55
CA LEU A 109 -16.59 1.11 -3.42
C LEU A 109 -16.07 0.72 -4.81
N ALA A 110 -15.15 1.50 -5.39
CA ALA A 110 -14.53 1.16 -6.67
C ALA A 110 -13.69 -0.12 -6.57
N LEU A 111 -12.94 -0.26 -5.47
CA LEU A 111 -12.19 -1.48 -5.18
C LEU A 111 -13.13 -2.68 -5.01
N GLU A 112 -14.17 -2.57 -4.18
CA GLU A 112 -15.18 -3.61 -3.99
C GLU A 112 -15.78 -4.08 -5.31
N LYS A 113 -16.20 -3.15 -6.17
CA LYS A 113 -16.74 -3.47 -7.51
C LYS A 113 -15.75 -4.22 -8.38
N SER A 114 -14.47 -3.91 -8.27
CA SER A 114 -13.40 -4.59 -9.03
C SER A 114 -13.20 -6.02 -8.52
N LEU A 115 -13.23 -6.21 -7.20
CA LEU A 115 -13.17 -7.54 -6.56
C LEU A 115 -14.37 -8.42 -6.94
N VAL A 116 -15.58 -7.88 -6.85
CA VAL A 116 -16.81 -8.60 -7.20
C VAL A 116 -16.78 -9.01 -8.67
N ARG A 117 -16.39 -8.11 -9.59
CA ARG A 117 -16.29 -8.44 -11.03
C ARG A 117 -15.28 -9.56 -11.28
N LYS A 118 -14.11 -9.52 -10.65
CA LYS A 118 -13.09 -10.58 -10.79
C LYS A 118 -13.54 -11.90 -10.19
N TYR A 119 -14.20 -11.89 -9.03
CA TYR A 119 -14.79 -13.09 -8.44
C TYR A 119 -15.83 -13.73 -9.38
N GLU A 120 -16.73 -12.93 -9.94
CA GLU A 120 -17.74 -13.39 -10.90
C GLU A 120 -17.13 -13.98 -12.18
N GLN A 121 -16.00 -13.44 -12.64
CA GLN A 121 -15.26 -14.01 -13.78
C GLN A 121 -14.64 -15.36 -13.43
N ILE A 122 -14.02 -15.48 -12.26
CA ILE A 122 -13.36 -16.73 -11.82
C ILE A 122 -14.39 -17.80 -11.48
N SER A 123 -15.51 -17.44 -10.84
CA SER A 123 -16.57 -18.37 -10.44
C SER A 123 -17.35 -18.96 -11.63
N LYS A 124 -17.24 -18.36 -12.82
CA LYS A 124 -17.90 -18.83 -14.05
C LYS A 124 -16.98 -19.66 -14.95
N MET A 125 -15.72 -19.83 -14.57
CA MET A 125 -14.76 -20.73 -15.20
C MET A 125 -14.80 -22.11 -14.55
#